data_AF-A0AAP4C0J0-F1
#
_entry.id   AF-A0AAP4C0J0-F1
#
_cell.length_a   1.000
_cell.length_b   1.000
_cell.length_c   1.000
_cell.angle_alpha   90.00
_cell.angle_beta   90.00
_cell.angle_gamma   90.00
#
_symmetry.space_group_name_H-M   'P 1'
#
loop_
_entity.id
_entity.type
_entity.pdbx_description
1 polymer ?
#
loop_
_entity_poly.entity_id
_entity_poly.type
_entity_poly.pdbx_seq_one_letter_code
_entity_poly.pdbx_strand_id
1 'polypeptide(L)'
;MRTLAQAVTDLVRTNDPDLYKGERGVYYSDRIFEAAELLEQAVEDPAQLLGIVPPSPSDIVLVSLDAVEEILKTIPKVNDYAHAVRDAGEVLARVVPFAAQQASYSGCALAGWFMRMNEIVPAEEIDLDPVYLAPAFGEEGVARIRSWNTAEQGSGYVGRRLAVLEGTSEAVLRTHGLKGSAASRYEEIIGGLCDIGRYDLAFDWSEKAVNECAVEETRNIASGWAVLAKEHFPAHSERVARSVFDTYPELSFAQQLYAAGTDKAKSAAHIQDTLAVKPWDLAMFQHLCLEDPGLAWRTVAKAGMEQSMAQRFLDDLPAQALPFVRDDVATYLDSTRVGRDMGIQLLQTKREKSAELGEPWEADFNAFLTGLRRRYAERHVILRRLDEVFLIS
;
A
#
# COMPACT_ATOMS: atom_id res chain seq x y z
N MET A 1 30.88 16.71 -15.51
CA MET A 1 29.41 16.85 -15.48
C MET A 1 28.85 15.89 -16.51
N ARG A 2 27.78 15.17 -16.16
CA ARG A 2 27.09 14.24 -17.08
C ARG A 2 25.82 14.89 -17.63
N THR A 3 25.27 14.37 -18.73
CA THR A 3 23.94 14.80 -19.21
C THR A 3 22.83 14.15 -18.39
N LEU A 4 21.62 14.71 -18.43
CA LEU A 4 20.44 14.07 -17.82
C LEU A 4 20.22 12.65 -18.39
N ALA A 5 20.35 12.50 -19.71
CA ALA A 5 20.22 11.21 -20.38
C ALA A 5 21.19 10.15 -19.82
N GLN A 6 22.46 10.52 -19.61
CA GLN A 6 23.44 9.61 -19.00
C GLN A 6 23.05 9.24 -17.56
N ALA A 7 22.66 10.24 -16.75
CA ALA A 7 22.29 10.03 -15.36
C ALA A 7 21.09 9.09 -15.21
N VAL A 8 20.05 9.28 -16.02
CA VAL A 8 18.83 8.45 -15.99
C VAL A 8 19.08 7.08 -16.59
N THR A 9 19.79 6.99 -17.73
CA THR A 9 20.12 5.70 -18.36
C THR A 9 20.90 4.80 -17.41
N ASP A 10 21.85 5.37 -16.66
CA ASP A 10 22.64 4.65 -15.65
C ASP A 10 21.79 4.10 -14.50
N LEU A 11 20.54 4.54 -14.33
CA LEU A 11 19.60 4.05 -13.31
C LEU A 11 18.61 3.02 -13.89
N VAL A 12 18.00 3.34 -15.04
CA VAL A 12 16.94 2.50 -15.62
C VAL A 12 17.48 1.32 -16.43
N ARG A 13 18.68 1.42 -17.02
CA ARG A 13 19.28 0.26 -17.70
C ARG A 13 19.90 -0.70 -16.70
N THR A 14 19.68 -1.98 -16.96
CA THR A 14 20.27 -3.07 -16.20
C THR A 14 20.67 -4.21 -17.13
N ASN A 15 21.87 -4.73 -16.91
CA ASN A 15 22.36 -5.96 -17.53
C ASN A 15 22.41 -7.11 -16.50
N ASP A 16 21.76 -6.95 -15.34
CA ASP A 16 21.76 -7.97 -14.30
C ASP A 16 21.01 -9.21 -14.81
N PRO A 17 21.71 -10.35 -15.03
CA PRO A 17 21.07 -11.56 -15.53
C PRO A 17 20.20 -12.23 -14.45
N ASP A 18 20.31 -11.80 -13.20
CA ASP A 18 19.68 -12.39 -12.03
C ASP A 18 18.42 -11.64 -11.54
N LEU A 19 17.81 -10.79 -12.37
CA LEU A 19 16.56 -10.07 -12.02
C LEU A 19 15.36 -10.99 -11.73
N TYR A 20 15.46 -12.27 -12.09
CA TYR A 20 14.48 -13.29 -11.68
C TYR A 20 14.61 -13.68 -10.19
N LYS A 21 15.65 -13.23 -9.48
CA LYS A 21 15.78 -13.35 -8.02
C LYS A 21 15.10 -12.14 -7.38
N GLY A 22 14.06 -12.37 -6.57
CA GLY A 22 13.20 -11.29 -6.04
C GLY A 22 13.95 -10.14 -5.36
N GLU A 23 15.03 -10.41 -4.61
CA GLU A 23 15.87 -9.36 -3.99
C GLU A 23 16.53 -8.41 -5.01
N ARG A 24 16.89 -8.92 -6.19
CA ARG A 24 17.48 -8.13 -7.28
C ARG A 24 16.44 -7.27 -7.97
N GLY A 25 15.20 -7.77 -8.07
CA GLY A 25 14.06 -6.99 -8.56
C GLY A 25 13.76 -5.77 -7.69
N VAL A 26 13.75 -5.94 -6.36
CA VAL A 26 13.55 -4.84 -5.39
C VAL A 26 14.67 -3.80 -5.49
N TYR A 27 15.93 -4.23 -5.54
CA TYR A 27 17.03 -3.27 -5.74
C TYR A 27 16.93 -2.51 -7.07
N TYR A 28 16.39 -3.16 -8.11
CA TYR A 28 16.17 -2.50 -9.38
C TYR A 28 15.03 -1.47 -9.32
N SER A 29 13.93 -1.75 -8.60
CA SER A 29 12.86 -0.76 -8.40
C SER A 29 13.35 0.50 -7.68
N ASP A 30 14.24 0.38 -6.69
CA ASP A 30 14.82 1.55 -6.00
C ASP A 30 15.53 2.49 -6.99
N ARG A 31 16.28 1.93 -7.96
CA ARG A 31 16.94 2.73 -9.01
C ARG A 31 15.93 3.41 -9.95
N ILE A 32 14.77 2.80 -10.18
CA ILE A 32 13.71 3.39 -11.01
C ILE A 32 13.07 4.58 -10.26
N PHE A 33 12.85 4.46 -8.95
CA PHE A 33 12.39 5.58 -8.13
C PHE A 33 13.41 6.73 -8.13
N GLU A 34 14.70 6.44 -7.97
CA GLU A 34 15.75 7.47 -8.09
C GLU A 34 15.73 8.16 -9.47
N ALA A 35 15.43 7.42 -10.54
CA ALA A 35 15.31 8.00 -11.87
C ALA A 35 14.08 8.91 -12.00
N ALA A 36 12.95 8.53 -11.39
CA ALA A 36 11.74 9.33 -11.35
C ALA A 36 11.97 10.64 -10.57
N GLU A 37 12.52 10.57 -9.36
CA GLU A 37 12.86 11.75 -8.54
C GLU A 37 13.79 12.71 -9.29
N LEU A 38 14.79 12.17 -10.00
CA LEU A 38 15.71 12.99 -10.79
C LEU A 38 15.02 13.71 -11.96
N LEU A 39 14.07 13.03 -12.62
CA LEU A 39 13.29 13.61 -13.71
C LEU A 39 12.27 14.64 -13.20
N GLU A 40 11.62 14.38 -12.07
CA GLU A 40 10.75 15.36 -11.39
C GLU A 40 11.52 16.63 -11.04
N GLN A 41 12.70 16.50 -10.43
CA GLN A 41 13.56 17.64 -10.14
C GLN A 41 14.00 18.38 -11.41
N ALA A 42 14.27 17.66 -12.51
CA ALA A 42 14.60 18.27 -13.79
C ALA A 42 13.44 19.09 -14.37
N VAL A 43 12.19 18.62 -14.20
CA VAL A 43 10.97 19.33 -14.60
C VAL A 43 10.74 20.57 -13.73
N GLU A 44 11.02 20.50 -12.43
CA GLU A 44 10.78 21.60 -11.49
C GLU A 44 11.85 22.71 -11.57
N ASP A 45 13.13 22.33 -11.43
CA ASP A 45 14.26 23.27 -11.45
C ASP A 45 15.52 22.61 -12.05
N PRO A 46 15.65 22.63 -13.39
CA PRO A 46 16.78 21.99 -14.07
C PRO A 46 18.14 22.61 -13.73
N ALA A 47 18.17 23.84 -13.21
CA ALA A 47 19.40 24.53 -12.84
C ALA A 47 19.99 24.04 -11.50
N GLN A 48 19.17 23.43 -10.64
CA GLN A 48 19.60 22.92 -9.33
C GLN A 48 20.15 21.49 -9.35
N LEU A 49 20.12 20.82 -10.51
CA LEU A 49 20.64 19.46 -10.64
C LEU A 49 22.16 19.41 -10.42
N LEU A 50 22.59 18.85 -9.29
CA LEU A 50 24.01 18.75 -8.94
C LEU A 50 24.76 17.78 -9.88
N GLY A 51 25.83 18.27 -10.50
CA GLY A 51 26.72 17.44 -11.34
C GLY A 51 26.15 17.08 -12.72
N ILE A 52 24.95 17.55 -13.05
CA ILE A 52 24.27 17.36 -14.33
C ILE A 52 24.27 18.69 -15.09
N VAL A 53 24.52 18.64 -16.40
CA VAL A 53 24.36 19.83 -17.26
C VAL A 53 22.86 20.17 -17.34
N PRO A 54 22.43 21.41 -17.00
CA PRO A 54 21.03 21.79 -17.00
C PRO A 54 20.34 21.41 -18.33
N PRO A 55 19.37 20.48 -18.31
CA PRO A 55 18.72 19.99 -19.51
C PRO A 55 17.70 21.00 -20.05
N SER A 56 17.45 20.97 -21.37
CA SER A 56 16.32 21.70 -21.94
C SER A 56 15.00 20.94 -21.69
N PRO A 57 13.83 21.60 -21.73
CA PRO A 57 12.54 20.91 -21.64
C PRO A 57 12.38 19.76 -22.66
N SER A 58 12.88 19.96 -23.88
CA SER A 58 12.89 18.93 -24.92
C SER A 58 13.77 17.73 -24.57
N ASP A 59 14.90 17.94 -23.88
CA ASP A 59 15.75 16.84 -23.42
C ASP A 59 15.03 16.05 -22.31
N ILE A 60 14.36 16.74 -21.39
CA ILE A 60 13.66 16.10 -20.27
C ILE A 60 12.55 15.17 -20.77
N VAL A 61 11.71 15.63 -21.71
CA VAL A 61 10.63 14.78 -22.25
C VAL A 61 11.21 13.57 -22.99
N LEU A 62 12.24 13.73 -23.83
CA LEU A 62 12.82 12.61 -24.56
C LEU A 62 13.45 11.57 -23.62
N VAL A 63 14.19 12.03 -22.60
CA VAL A 63 14.78 11.13 -21.59
C VAL A 63 13.70 10.41 -20.80
N SER A 64 12.59 11.08 -20.47
CA SER A 64 11.46 10.45 -19.75
C SER A 64 10.80 9.35 -20.59
N LEU A 65 10.53 9.61 -21.87
CA LEU A 65 9.94 8.64 -22.79
C LEU A 65 10.84 7.41 -22.99
N ASP A 66 12.14 7.63 -23.17
CA ASP A 66 13.12 6.56 -23.33
C ASP A 66 13.27 5.72 -22.04
N ALA A 67 13.23 6.37 -20.88
CA ALA A 67 13.33 5.72 -19.59
C ALA A 67 12.16 4.76 -19.35
N VAL A 68 10.92 5.22 -19.57
CA VAL A 68 9.72 4.38 -19.44
C VAL A 68 9.76 3.21 -20.43
N GLU A 69 10.16 3.46 -21.68
CA GLU A 69 10.28 2.40 -22.70
C GLU A 69 11.29 1.31 -22.28
N GLU A 70 12.42 1.71 -21.66
CA GLU A 70 13.42 0.76 -21.17
C GLU A 70 12.90 -0.11 -20.02
N ILE A 71 12.13 0.47 -19.09
CA ILE A 71 11.51 -0.29 -17.99
C ILE A 71 10.51 -1.30 -18.55
N LEU A 72 9.64 -0.89 -19.46
CA LEU A 72 8.65 -1.76 -20.08
C LEU A 72 9.29 -2.96 -20.79
N LYS A 73 10.42 -2.76 -21.48
CA LYS A 73 11.19 -3.86 -22.10
C LYS A 73 11.86 -4.79 -21.10
N THR A 74 12.04 -4.33 -19.86
CA THR A 74 12.73 -5.07 -18.80
C THR A 74 11.77 -5.89 -17.95
N ILE A 75 10.54 -5.40 -17.70
CA ILE A 75 9.52 -6.08 -16.88
C ILE A 75 9.36 -7.58 -17.19
N PRO A 76 9.28 -8.05 -18.46
CA PRO A 76 9.13 -9.48 -18.76
C PRO A 76 10.28 -10.38 -18.27
N LYS A 77 11.42 -9.80 -17.88
CA LYS A 77 12.63 -10.50 -17.42
C LYS A 77 12.77 -10.50 -15.90
N VAL A 78 11.93 -9.77 -15.18
CA VAL A 78 12.01 -9.60 -13.73
C VAL A 78 11.03 -10.55 -13.03
N ASN A 79 11.46 -11.16 -11.93
CA ASN A 79 10.54 -11.83 -11.01
C ASN A 79 9.93 -10.79 -10.06
N ASP A 80 8.93 -10.10 -10.58
CA ASP A 80 8.28 -8.97 -9.93
C ASP A 80 7.00 -9.40 -9.19
N TYR A 81 7.11 -10.45 -8.36
CA TYR A 81 5.95 -11.02 -7.64
C TYR A 81 5.29 -10.03 -6.67
N ALA A 82 6.05 -9.03 -6.20
CA ALA A 82 5.60 -7.99 -5.30
C ALA A 82 5.19 -6.71 -6.04
N HIS A 83 5.17 -6.72 -7.38
CA HIS A 83 4.86 -5.56 -8.23
C HIS A 83 5.79 -4.33 -8.09
N ALA A 84 6.87 -4.43 -7.32
CA ALA A 84 7.76 -3.32 -7.01
C ALA A 84 8.34 -2.62 -8.25
N VAL A 85 8.69 -3.37 -9.31
CA VAL A 85 9.23 -2.77 -10.55
C VAL A 85 8.13 -2.12 -11.38
N ARG A 86 6.92 -2.70 -11.41
CA ARG A 86 5.76 -2.10 -12.06
C ARG A 86 5.34 -0.81 -11.38
N ASP A 87 5.24 -0.81 -10.04
CA ASP A 87 4.89 0.37 -9.25
C ASP A 87 5.91 1.51 -9.46
N ALA A 88 7.20 1.19 -9.47
CA ALA A 88 8.24 2.18 -9.77
C ALA A 88 8.16 2.69 -11.22
N GLY A 89 7.82 1.81 -12.17
CA GLY A 89 7.59 2.17 -13.57
C GLY A 89 6.39 3.10 -13.76
N GLU A 90 5.31 2.89 -13.00
CA GLU A 90 4.14 3.78 -12.95
C GLU A 90 4.54 5.18 -12.46
N VAL A 91 5.28 5.26 -11.35
CA VAL A 91 5.77 6.54 -10.81
C VAL A 91 6.65 7.27 -11.82
N LEU A 92 7.57 6.56 -12.48
CA LEU A 92 8.39 7.12 -13.56
C LEU A 92 7.53 7.65 -14.73
N ALA A 93 6.48 6.92 -15.12
CA ALA A 93 5.59 7.31 -16.21
C ALA A 93 4.77 8.58 -15.89
N ARG A 94 4.49 8.86 -14.61
CA ARG A 94 3.76 10.07 -14.17
C ARG A 94 4.49 11.38 -14.46
N VAL A 95 5.81 11.35 -14.70
CA VAL A 95 6.59 12.54 -15.05
C VAL A 95 6.35 12.98 -16.51
N VAL A 96 6.04 12.03 -17.39
CA VAL A 96 5.87 12.25 -18.84
C VAL A 96 4.90 13.38 -19.20
N PRO A 97 3.66 13.45 -18.67
CA PRO A 97 2.71 14.50 -19.07
C PRO A 97 3.23 15.90 -18.74
N PHE A 98 3.87 16.10 -17.58
CA PHE A 98 4.42 17.39 -17.18
C PHE A 98 5.59 17.82 -18.06
N ALA A 99 6.53 16.90 -18.30
CA ALA A 99 7.66 17.14 -19.19
C ALA A 99 7.20 17.46 -20.63
N ALA A 100 6.23 16.72 -21.14
CA ALA A 100 5.67 16.94 -22.48
C ALA A 100 4.97 18.30 -22.60
N GLN A 101 4.23 18.72 -21.58
CA GLN A 101 3.58 20.04 -21.56
C GLN A 101 4.59 21.18 -21.53
N GLN A 102 5.60 21.12 -20.65
CA GLN A 102 6.65 22.15 -20.57
C GLN A 102 7.41 22.28 -21.88
N ALA A 103 7.67 21.15 -22.57
CA ALA A 103 8.36 21.13 -23.85
C ALA A 103 7.45 21.51 -25.04
N SER A 104 6.14 21.71 -24.83
CA SER A 104 5.14 21.80 -25.91
C SER A 104 5.28 20.65 -26.92
N TYR A 105 5.54 19.44 -26.41
CA TYR A 105 5.76 18.25 -27.20
C TYR A 105 4.49 17.90 -27.99
N SER A 106 4.65 17.37 -29.21
CA SER A 106 3.51 17.06 -30.07
C SER A 106 2.63 15.98 -29.43
N GLY A 107 1.38 16.33 -29.11
CA GLY A 107 0.40 15.40 -28.56
C GLY A 107 0.16 14.18 -29.47
N CYS A 108 0.19 14.36 -30.79
CA CYS A 108 0.13 13.26 -31.76
C CYS A 108 1.38 12.35 -31.69
N ALA A 109 2.57 12.91 -31.47
CA ALA A 109 3.79 12.13 -31.29
C ALA A 109 3.75 11.34 -29.97
N LEU A 110 3.28 11.98 -28.89
CA LEU A 110 3.09 11.33 -27.58
C LEU A 110 2.06 10.19 -27.65
N ALA A 111 0.93 10.40 -28.33
CA ALA A 111 -0.04 9.34 -28.63
C ALA A 111 0.59 8.21 -29.43
N GLY A 112 1.44 8.54 -30.41
CA GLY A 112 2.25 7.58 -31.16
C GLY A 112 3.17 6.74 -30.27
N TRP A 113 3.81 7.37 -29.28
CA TRP A 113 4.63 6.69 -28.29
C TRP A 113 3.79 5.78 -27.39
N PHE A 114 2.66 6.27 -26.85
CA PHE A 114 1.75 5.50 -26.00
C PHE A 114 1.29 4.20 -26.66
N MET A 115 0.88 4.27 -27.93
CA MET A 115 0.45 3.09 -28.69
C MET A 115 1.57 2.06 -28.82
N ARG A 116 2.81 2.50 -29.09
CA ARG A 116 3.98 1.60 -29.13
C ARG A 116 4.27 0.98 -27.77
N MET A 117 4.12 1.72 -26.68
CA MET A 117 4.36 1.18 -25.33
C MET A 117 3.38 0.06 -25.01
N ASN A 118 2.10 0.24 -25.37
CA ASN A 118 1.07 -0.77 -25.19
C ASN A 118 1.30 -2.05 -26.03
N GLU A 119 2.15 -2.00 -27.07
CA GLU A 119 2.59 -3.18 -27.83
C GLU A 119 3.74 -3.95 -27.13
N ILE A 120 4.51 -3.30 -26.26
CA ILE A 120 5.61 -3.92 -25.52
C ILE A 120 5.05 -4.70 -24.32
N VAL A 121 4.25 -4.02 -23.51
CA VAL A 121 3.57 -4.54 -22.33
C VAL A 121 2.20 -3.86 -22.29
N PRO A 122 1.09 -4.58 -22.01
CA PRO A 122 -0.22 -3.96 -21.89
C PRO A 122 -0.19 -2.80 -20.90
N ALA A 123 -0.80 -1.66 -21.24
CA ALA A 123 -0.78 -0.46 -20.39
C ALA A 123 -1.29 -0.70 -18.96
N GLU A 124 -2.17 -1.68 -18.78
CA GLU A 124 -2.70 -2.14 -17.49
C GLU A 124 -1.62 -2.69 -16.55
N GLU A 125 -0.49 -3.19 -17.06
CA GLU A 125 0.56 -3.76 -16.20
C GLU A 125 1.38 -2.71 -15.45
N ILE A 126 1.40 -1.44 -15.89
CA ILE A 126 2.10 -0.35 -15.21
C ILE A 126 1.23 0.89 -15.02
N ASP A 127 -0.10 0.70 -15.12
CA ASP A 127 -1.10 1.78 -15.10
C ASP A 127 -0.71 2.99 -15.98
N LEU A 128 -0.23 2.73 -17.21
CA LEU A 128 0.06 3.79 -18.18
C LEU A 128 -1.28 4.34 -18.68
N ASP A 129 -1.83 5.27 -17.91
CA ASP A 129 -3.22 5.67 -18.01
C ASP A 129 -3.40 6.84 -18.99
N PRO A 130 -4.20 6.69 -20.07
CA PRO A 130 -4.49 7.78 -20.98
C PRO A 130 -5.24 8.94 -20.33
N VAL A 131 -5.91 8.76 -19.18
CA VAL A 131 -6.54 9.85 -18.42
C VAL A 131 -5.47 10.84 -17.93
N TYR A 132 -4.41 10.34 -17.30
CA TYR A 132 -3.32 11.17 -16.80
C TYR A 132 -2.51 11.83 -17.92
N LEU A 133 -2.39 11.16 -19.08
CA LEU A 133 -1.69 11.70 -20.25
C LEU A 133 -2.54 12.65 -21.11
N ALA A 134 -3.88 12.64 -20.96
CA ALA A 134 -4.79 13.44 -21.78
C ALA A 134 -4.45 14.94 -21.83
N PRO A 135 -4.08 15.61 -20.72
CA PRO A 135 -3.66 17.00 -20.76
C PRO A 135 -2.43 17.26 -21.64
N ALA A 136 -1.55 16.28 -21.83
CA ALA A 136 -0.36 16.38 -22.70
C ALA A 136 -0.65 15.91 -24.14
N PHE A 137 -1.57 14.96 -24.32
CA PHE A 137 -2.04 14.55 -25.64
C PHE A 137 -2.77 15.67 -26.39
N GLY A 138 -3.53 16.50 -25.67
CA GLY A 138 -4.48 17.44 -26.27
C GLY A 138 -5.57 16.73 -27.07
N GLU A 139 -6.46 17.50 -27.70
CA GLU A 139 -7.62 16.96 -28.42
C GLU A 139 -7.22 16.01 -29.56
N GLU A 140 -6.21 16.39 -30.35
CA GLU A 140 -5.75 15.59 -31.49
C GLU A 140 -5.11 14.26 -31.06
N GLY A 141 -4.29 14.28 -30.00
CA GLY A 141 -3.67 13.07 -29.47
C GLY A 141 -4.71 12.11 -28.88
N VAL A 142 -5.68 12.63 -28.13
CA VAL A 142 -6.79 11.82 -27.59
C VAL A 142 -7.64 11.24 -28.72
N ALA A 143 -7.96 12.02 -29.76
CA ALA A 143 -8.71 11.53 -30.93
C ALA A 143 -7.96 10.41 -31.67
N ARG A 144 -6.63 10.51 -31.76
CA ARG A 144 -5.77 9.46 -32.33
C ARG A 144 -5.83 8.17 -31.52
N ILE A 145 -5.74 8.24 -30.19
CA ILE A 145 -5.83 7.07 -29.31
C ILE A 145 -7.21 6.43 -29.38
N ARG A 146 -8.28 7.23 -29.41
CA ARG A 146 -9.66 6.73 -29.59
C ARG A 146 -9.83 5.96 -30.90
N SER A 147 -9.27 6.48 -31.99
CA SER A 147 -9.32 5.85 -33.31
C SER A 147 -8.57 4.51 -33.32
N TRP A 148 -7.36 4.49 -32.74
CA TRP A 148 -6.58 3.26 -32.57
C TRP A 148 -7.29 2.23 -31.70
N ASN A 149 -7.76 2.62 -30.52
CA ASN A 149 -8.48 1.72 -29.61
C ASN A 149 -9.73 1.13 -30.28
N THR A 150 -10.46 1.92 -31.09
CA THR A 150 -11.60 1.41 -31.86
C THR A 150 -11.19 0.37 -32.90
N ALA A 151 -10.07 0.57 -33.59
CA ALA A 151 -9.52 -0.39 -34.54
C ALA A 151 -9.12 -1.72 -33.87
N GLU A 152 -8.61 -1.65 -32.63
CA GLU A 152 -8.30 -2.79 -31.76
C GLU A 152 -9.54 -3.41 -31.05
N GLN A 153 -10.75 -3.15 -31.56
CA GLN A 153 -12.04 -3.62 -31.02
C GLN A 153 -12.46 -3.01 -29.67
N GLY A 154 -11.86 -1.89 -29.26
CA GLY A 154 -12.44 -0.94 -28.31
C GLY A 154 -12.65 -1.42 -26.88
N SER A 155 -12.02 -2.51 -26.47
CA SER A 155 -12.25 -3.19 -25.18
C SER A 155 -10.99 -3.29 -24.32
N GLY A 156 -11.16 -3.52 -23.02
CA GLY A 156 -10.05 -3.64 -22.06
C GLY A 156 -9.67 -2.31 -21.41
N TYR A 157 -8.51 -2.28 -20.77
CA TYR A 157 -8.05 -1.18 -19.93
C TYR A 157 -8.10 0.19 -20.62
N VAL A 158 -7.47 0.35 -21.80
CA VAL A 158 -7.47 1.64 -22.52
C VAL A 158 -8.89 2.11 -22.85
N GLY A 159 -9.76 1.21 -23.29
CA GLY A 159 -11.16 1.53 -23.59
C GLY A 159 -11.91 2.05 -22.34
N ARG A 160 -11.68 1.42 -21.18
CA ARG A 160 -12.24 1.87 -19.90
C ARG A 160 -11.74 3.26 -19.50
N ARG A 161 -10.42 3.50 -19.59
CA ARG A 161 -9.83 4.80 -19.27
C ARG A 161 -10.27 5.91 -20.23
N LEU A 162 -10.46 5.61 -21.52
CA LEU A 162 -11.04 6.56 -22.48
C LEU A 162 -12.51 6.89 -22.17
N ALA A 163 -13.28 5.96 -21.59
CA ALA A 163 -14.64 6.22 -21.11
C ALA A 163 -14.65 7.12 -19.87
N VAL A 164 -13.66 7.00 -18.99
CA VAL A 164 -13.47 7.94 -17.87
C VAL A 164 -13.21 9.35 -18.39
N LEU A 165 -12.36 9.51 -19.43
CA LEU A 165 -12.18 10.82 -20.11
C LEU A 165 -13.45 11.36 -20.77
N GLU A 166 -14.37 10.49 -21.19
CA GLU A 166 -15.67 10.91 -21.72
C GLU A 166 -16.57 11.48 -20.61
N GLY A 167 -16.38 11.04 -19.36
CA GLY A 167 -17.03 11.61 -18.18
C GLY A 167 -18.52 11.27 -18.04
N THR A 168 -19.03 10.28 -18.78
CA THR A 168 -20.45 9.87 -18.74
C THR A 168 -20.63 8.49 -18.13
N SER A 169 -21.72 8.33 -17.37
CA SER A 169 -22.12 7.03 -16.81
C SER A 169 -22.35 5.98 -17.90
N GLU A 170 -22.90 6.40 -19.04
CA GLU A 170 -23.21 5.57 -20.19
C GLU A 170 -21.93 5.01 -20.83
N ALA A 171 -20.88 5.82 -20.93
CA ALA A 171 -19.59 5.36 -21.41
C ALA A 171 -18.99 4.32 -20.44
N VAL A 172 -19.03 4.60 -19.14
CA VAL A 172 -18.55 3.67 -18.10
C VAL A 172 -19.27 2.33 -18.21
N LEU A 173 -20.61 2.32 -18.22
CA LEU A 173 -21.43 1.10 -18.30
C LEU A 173 -21.25 0.32 -19.61
N ARG A 174 -20.87 1.00 -20.69
CA ARG A 174 -20.58 0.37 -21.98
C ARG A 174 -19.24 -0.37 -22.00
N THR A 175 -18.26 0.08 -21.22
CA THR A 175 -16.88 -0.43 -21.29
C THR A 175 -16.43 -1.23 -20.06
N HIS A 176 -17.01 -0.98 -18.89
CA HIS A 176 -16.64 -1.64 -17.63
C HIS A 176 -17.52 -2.87 -17.36
N GLY A 177 -16.94 -3.85 -16.67
CA GLY A 177 -17.67 -5.03 -16.24
C GLY A 177 -18.10 -5.95 -17.40
N LEU A 178 -17.31 -5.99 -18.48
CA LEU A 178 -17.59 -6.83 -19.64
C LEU A 178 -17.11 -8.28 -19.47
N LYS A 179 -16.20 -8.54 -18.53
CA LYS A 179 -15.57 -9.85 -18.28
C LYS A 179 -15.46 -10.12 -16.79
N GLY A 180 -15.20 -11.38 -16.42
CA GLY A 180 -15.00 -11.80 -15.03
C GLY A 180 -16.26 -12.26 -14.31
N SER A 181 -16.13 -12.49 -13.00
CA SER A 181 -17.22 -12.88 -12.10
C SER A 181 -18.23 -11.75 -11.93
N ALA A 182 -19.37 -12.04 -11.29
CA ALA A 182 -20.35 -10.99 -11.01
C ALA A 182 -19.74 -9.85 -10.18
N ALA A 183 -18.99 -10.18 -9.12
CA ALA A 183 -18.33 -9.20 -8.27
C ALA A 183 -17.28 -8.38 -9.03
N SER A 184 -16.40 -9.00 -9.82
CA SER A 184 -15.38 -8.26 -10.59
C SER A 184 -16.01 -7.30 -11.60
N ARG A 185 -17.16 -7.66 -12.18
CA ARG A 185 -17.91 -6.74 -13.07
C ARG A 185 -18.44 -5.53 -12.32
N TYR A 186 -18.98 -5.74 -11.12
CA TYR A 186 -19.42 -4.67 -10.24
C TYR A 186 -18.25 -3.76 -9.84
N GLU A 187 -17.11 -4.33 -9.44
CA GLU A 187 -15.91 -3.57 -9.07
C GLU A 187 -15.44 -2.65 -10.20
N GLU A 188 -15.34 -3.15 -11.43
CA GLU A 188 -14.95 -2.31 -12.57
C GLU A 188 -15.95 -1.16 -12.79
N ILE A 189 -17.26 -1.43 -12.72
CA ILE A 189 -18.29 -0.39 -12.92
C ILE A 189 -18.22 0.65 -11.80
N ILE A 190 -18.13 0.22 -10.55
CA ILE A 190 -18.05 1.11 -9.38
C ILE A 190 -16.80 2.00 -9.46
N GLY A 191 -15.64 1.41 -9.78
CA GLY A 191 -14.40 2.16 -9.98
C GLY A 191 -14.52 3.23 -11.06
N GLY A 192 -15.03 2.85 -12.23
CA GLY A 192 -15.25 3.80 -13.33
C GLY A 192 -16.22 4.93 -12.98
N LEU A 193 -17.28 4.66 -12.19
CA LEU A 193 -18.22 5.68 -11.71
C LEU A 193 -17.56 6.63 -10.70
N CYS A 194 -16.72 6.10 -9.79
CA CYS A 194 -15.93 6.92 -8.87
C CYS A 194 -14.97 7.85 -9.61
N ASP A 195 -14.29 7.36 -10.64
CA ASP A 195 -13.33 8.14 -11.42
C ASP A 195 -13.95 9.35 -12.13
N ILE A 196 -15.23 9.24 -12.53
CA ILE A 196 -15.99 10.34 -13.13
C ILE A 196 -16.78 11.17 -12.10
N GLY A 197 -16.57 10.92 -10.80
CA GLY A 197 -17.24 11.65 -9.71
C GLY A 197 -18.73 11.35 -9.53
N ARG A 198 -19.24 10.25 -10.12
CA ARG A 198 -20.64 9.80 -9.97
C ARG A 198 -20.80 8.91 -8.75
N TYR A 199 -20.48 9.48 -7.58
CA TYR A 199 -20.51 8.77 -6.30
C TYR A 199 -21.92 8.30 -5.92
N ASP A 200 -22.96 8.98 -6.39
CA ASP A 200 -24.36 8.58 -6.24
C ASP A 200 -24.60 7.20 -6.85
N LEU A 201 -24.21 7.03 -8.12
CA LEU A 201 -24.33 5.76 -8.81
C LEU A 201 -23.36 4.73 -8.24
N ALA A 202 -22.12 5.12 -7.94
CA ALA A 202 -21.14 4.19 -7.35
C ALA A 202 -21.68 3.58 -6.05
N PHE A 203 -22.31 4.40 -5.19
CA PHE A 203 -22.94 3.95 -3.95
C PHE A 203 -24.08 2.94 -4.21
N ASP A 204 -25.00 3.25 -5.13
CA ASP A 204 -26.12 2.37 -5.47
C ASP A 204 -25.65 1.04 -6.07
N TRP A 205 -24.63 1.09 -6.93
CA TRP A 205 -24.03 -0.10 -7.54
C TRP A 205 -23.27 -0.94 -6.51
N SER A 206 -22.60 -0.33 -5.53
CA SER A 206 -22.00 -1.04 -4.40
C SER A 206 -23.04 -1.76 -3.55
N GLU A 207 -24.14 -1.08 -3.19
CA GLU A 207 -25.24 -1.70 -2.43
C GLU A 207 -25.85 -2.87 -3.20
N LYS A 208 -26.07 -2.69 -4.50
CA LYS A 208 -26.58 -3.76 -5.37
C LYS A 208 -25.63 -4.96 -5.41
N ALA A 209 -24.33 -4.73 -5.57
CA ALA A 209 -23.34 -5.79 -5.63
C ALA A 209 -23.31 -6.64 -4.35
N VAL A 210 -23.30 -6.00 -3.17
CA VAL A 210 -23.29 -6.67 -1.86
C VAL A 210 -24.55 -7.52 -1.65
N ASN A 211 -25.69 -7.12 -2.22
CA ASN A 211 -26.94 -7.86 -2.11
C ASN A 211 -27.08 -9.00 -3.13
N GLU A 212 -26.43 -8.92 -4.30
CA GLU A 212 -26.59 -9.88 -5.39
C GLU A 212 -25.47 -10.92 -5.51
N CYS A 213 -24.25 -10.58 -5.07
CA CYS A 213 -23.08 -11.44 -5.24
C CYS A 213 -22.76 -12.25 -3.97
N ALA A 214 -21.89 -13.26 -4.11
CA ALA A 214 -21.45 -14.06 -2.97
C ALA A 214 -20.66 -13.21 -1.96
N VAL A 215 -20.82 -13.53 -0.67
CA VAL A 215 -20.16 -12.80 0.43
C VAL A 215 -18.65 -12.89 0.30
N GLU A 216 -18.12 -14.03 -0.14
CA GLU A 216 -16.68 -14.26 -0.30
C GLU A 216 -16.06 -13.40 -1.41
N GLU A 217 -16.87 -12.95 -2.38
CA GLU A 217 -16.41 -12.17 -3.53
C GLU A 217 -16.62 -10.65 -3.37
N THR A 218 -17.43 -10.21 -2.40
CA THR A 218 -17.88 -8.81 -2.28
C THR A 218 -17.19 -8.00 -1.19
N ARG A 219 -16.21 -8.60 -0.51
CA ARG A 219 -15.51 -7.97 0.62
C ARG A 219 -14.89 -6.61 0.26
N ASN A 220 -14.20 -6.52 -0.88
CA ASN A 220 -13.57 -5.27 -1.32
C ASN A 220 -14.61 -4.22 -1.69
N ILE A 221 -15.69 -4.63 -2.38
CA ILE A 221 -16.83 -3.76 -2.69
C ILE A 221 -17.47 -3.23 -1.41
N ALA A 222 -17.71 -4.08 -0.41
CA ALA A 222 -18.29 -3.69 0.87
C ALA A 222 -17.40 -2.68 1.62
N SER A 223 -16.08 -2.88 1.59
CA SER A 223 -15.12 -1.91 2.13
C SER A 223 -15.20 -0.56 1.40
N GLY A 224 -15.19 -0.56 0.06
CA GLY A 224 -15.35 0.64 -0.74
C GLY A 224 -16.69 1.34 -0.51
N TRP A 225 -17.76 0.59 -0.33
CA TRP A 225 -19.09 1.13 -0.03
C TRP A 225 -19.13 1.88 1.30
N ALA A 226 -18.48 1.35 2.34
CA ALA A 226 -18.38 2.02 3.63
C ALA A 226 -17.56 3.31 3.55
N VAL A 227 -16.49 3.33 2.75
CA VAL A 227 -15.70 4.54 2.46
C VAL A 227 -16.56 5.58 1.73
N LEU A 228 -17.25 5.19 0.64
CA LEU A 228 -18.17 6.07 -0.09
C LEU A 228 -19.26 6.66 0.84
N ALA A 229 -19.84 5.82 1.70
CA ALA A 229 -20.82 6.25 2.68
C ALA A 229 -20.26 7.28 3.65
N LYS A 230 -19.04 7.08 4.16
CA LYS A 230 -18.39 8.00 5.08
C LYS A 230 -18.07 9.35 4.41
N GLU A 231 -17.54 9.32 3.19
CA GLU A 231 -16.98 10.51 2.54
C GLU A 231 -18.03 11.34 1.80
N HIS A 232 -19.00 10.69 1.14
CA HIS A 232 -19.97 11.36 0.28
C HIS A 232 -21.41 11.28 0.79
N PHE A 233 -21.73 10.30 1.63
CA PHE A 233 -23.09 10.09 2.14
C PHE A 233 -23.17 9.91 3.66
N PRO A 234 -22.69 10.86 4.51
CA PRO A 234 -22.56 10.66 5.95
C PRO A 234 -23.85 10.21 6.66
N ALA A 235 -25.02 10.62 6.15
CA ALA A 235 -26.32 10.20 6.66
C ALA A 235 -26.58 8.67 6.53
N HIS A 236 -25.88 7.99 5.64
CA HIS A 236 -25.94 6.55 5.45
C HIS A 236 -24.77 5.79 6.09
N SER A 237 -23.74 6.49 6.58
CA SER A 237 -22.50 5.88 7.07
C SER A 237 -22.74 4.84 8.18
N GLU A 238 -23.57 5.14 9.18
CA GLU A 238 -23.87 4.19 10.26
C GLU A 238 -24.59 2.93 9.75
N ARG A 239 -25.57 3.09 8.83
CA ARG A 239 -26.31 1.96 8.25
C ARG A 239 -25.37 1.05 7.46
N VAL A 240 -24.55 1.64 6.59
CA VAL A 240 -23.63 0.89 5.73
C VAL A 240 -22.57 0.20 6.58
N ALA A 241 -21.91 0.92 7.50
CA ALA A 241 -20.90 0.33 8.36
C ALA A 241 -21.46 -0.83 9.20
N ARG A 242 -22.71 -0.74 9.66
CA ARG A 242 -23.38 -1.84 10.37
C ARG A 242 -23.60 -3.03 9.46
N SER A 243 -24.16 -2.82 8.27
CA SER A 243 -24.38 -3.89 7.29
C SER A 243 -23.08 -4.61 6.94
N VAL A 244 -22.02 -3.87 6.67
CA VAL A 244 -20.71 -4.42 6.32
C VAL A 244 -20.11 -5.20 7.49
N PHE A 245 -20.15 -4.66 8.71
CA PHE A 245 -19.64 -5.37 9.89
C PHE A 245 -20.44 -6.64 10.21
N ASP A 246 -21.77 -6.61 10.06
CA ASP A 246 -22.63 -7.77 10.31
C ASP A 246 -22.33 -8.92 9.32
N THR A 247 -21.95 -8.59 8.10
CA THR A 247 -21.50 -9.57 7.09
C THR A 247 -20.04 -10.00 7.29
N TYR A 248 -19.15 -9.07 7.64
CA TYR A 248 -17.72 -9.27 7.80
C TYR A 248 -17.28 -8.83 9.21
N PRO A 249 -17.45 -9.68 10.22
CA PRO A 249 -17.20 -9.30 11.61
C PRO A 249 -15.70 -9.29 11.90
N GLU A 250 -15.03 -8.20 11.60
CA GLU A 250 -13.57 -8.05 11.70
C GLU A 250 -13.19 -6.69 12.25
N LEU A 251 -11.98 -6.58 12.79
CA LEU A 251 -11.51 -5.37 13.49
C LEU A 251 -11.64 -4.10 12.62
N SER A 252 -11.26 -4.14 11.34
CA SER A 252 -11.31 -2.98 10.46
C SER A 252 -12.75 -2.46 10.27
N PHE A 253 -13.73 -3.35 10.12
CA PHE A 253 -15.14 -2.98 9.98
C PHE A 253 -15.79 -2.62 11.32
N ALA A 254 -15.33 -3.23 12.42
CA ALA A 254 -15.71 -2.83 13.77
C ALA A 254 -15.29 -1.38 14.06
N GLN A 255 -14.06 -1.01 13.70
CA GLN A 255 -13.54 0.35 13.81
C GLN A 255 -14.40 1.34 13.02
N GLN A 256 -14.76 0.99 11.78
CA GLN A 256 -15.63 1.82 10.93
C GLN A 256 -17.03 2.00 11.53
N LEU A 257 -17.68 0.91 11.98
CA LEU A 257 -18.98 0.98 12.64
C LEU A 257 -18.93 1.79 13.93
N TYR A 258 -17.91 1.58 14.76
CA TYR A 258 -17.76 2.35 15.99
C TYR A 258 -17.55 3.83 15.70
N ALA A 259 -16.76 4.19 14.68
CA ALA A 259 -16.56 5.58 14.27
C ALA A 259 -17.85 6.23 13.74
N ALA A 260 -18.60 5.53 12.88
CA ALA A 260 -19.83 6.03 12.26
C ALA A 260 -21.03 6.08 13.21
N GLY A 261 -21.07 5.21 14.23
CA GLY A 261 -22.19 5.09 15.16
C GLY A 261 -22.41 6.36 15.97
N THR A 262 -23.65 6.86 15.95
CA THR A 262 -24.09 8.01 16.75
C THR A 262 -24.24 7.66 18.23
N ASP A 263 -24.73 6.44 18.53
CA ASP A 263 -24.75 5.87 19.89
C ASP A 263 -23.56 4.93 20.09
N LYS A 264 -22.47 5.47 20.65
CA LYS A 264 -21.23 4.70 20.89
C LYS A 264 -21.45 3.50 21.80
N ALA A 265 -22.30 3.61 22.82
CA ALA A 265 -22.55 2.53 23.76
C ALA A 265 -23.26 1.36 23.08
N LYS A 266 -24.29 1.66 22.27
CA LYS A 266 -25.00 0.64 21.49
C LYS A 266 -24.11 -0.01 20.43
N SER A 267 -23.30 0.77 19.72
CA SER A 267 -22.35 0.22 18.73
C SER A 267 -21.28 -0.65 19.39
N ALA A 268 -20.69 -0.20 20.51
CA ALA A 268 -19.70 -0.98 21.25
C ALA A 268 -20.28 -2.30 21.79
N ALA A 269 -21.52 -2.29 22.30
CA ALA A 269 -22.17 -3.50 22.78
C ALA A 269 -22.37 -4.51 21.65
N HIS A 270 -22.89 -4.05 20.50
CA HIS A 270 -23.08 -4.89 19.30
C HIS A 270 -21.76 -5.47 18.78
N ILE A 271 -20.72 -4.63 18.63
CA ILE A 271 -19.42 -5.06 18.14
C ILE A 271 -18.79 -6.10 19.06
N GLN A 272 -18.84 -5.87 20.38
CA GLN A 272 -18.25 -6.79 21.35
C GLN A 272 -18.96 -8.16 21.36
N ASP A 273 -20.28 -8.17 21.23
CA ASP A 273 -21.07 -9.41 21.14
C ASP A 273 -20.70 -10.19 19.87
N THR A 274 -20.70 -9.52 18.72
CA THR A 274 -20.36 -10.15 17.43
C THR A 274 -18.92 -10.65 17.37
N LEU A 275 -17.94 -9.90 17.90
CA LEU A 275 -16.52 -10.30 17.92
C LEU A 275 -16.19 -11.31 19.02
N ALA A 276 -17.13 -11.73 19.88
CA ALA A 276 -16.87 -12.67 20.96
C ALA A 276 -16.26 -14.01 20.48
N VAL A 277 -16.56 -14.41 19.24
CA VAL A 277 -16.01 -15.63 18.60
C VAL A 277 -14.63 -15.42 17.96
N LYS A 278 -14.15 -14.16 17.88
CA LYS A 278 -12.84 -13.75 17.35
C LYS A 278 -12.07 -12.97 18.41
N PRO A 279 -11.48 -13.66 19.40
CA PRO A 279 -10.94 -13.02 20.59
C PRO A 279 -9.80 -12.03 20.29
N TRP A 280 -9.02 -12.25 19.22
CA TRP A 280 -7.99 -11.31 18.79
C TRP A 280 -8.60 -9.98 18.35
N ASP A 281 -9.58 -10.01 17.44
CA ASP A 281 -10.27 -8.80 16.96
C ASP A 281 -11.00 -8.09 18.10
N LEU A 282 -11.65 -8.84 19.00
CA LEU A 282 -12.32 -8.29 20.16
C LEU A 282 -11.35 -7.55 21.10
N ALA A 283 -10.22 -8.17 21.44
CA ALA A 283 -9.22 -7.55 22.30
C ALA A 283 -8.64 -6.29 21.66
N MET A 284 -8.33 -6.32 20.36
CA MET A 284 -7.82 -5.15 19.65
C MET A 284 -8.88 -4.04 19.53
N PHE A 285 -10.16 -4.38 19.36
CA PHE A 285 -11.23 -3.39 19.39
C PHE A 285 -11.35 -2.71 20.75
N GLN A 286 -11.34 -3.49 21.84
CA GLN A 286 -11.39 -2.96 23.21
C GLN A 286 -10.19 -2.06 23.51
N HIS A 287 -9.01 -2.44 23.03
CA HIS A 287 -7.79 -1.68 23.23
C HIS A 287 -7.74 -0.40 22.38
N LEU A 288 -8.01 -0.49 21.07
CA LEU A 288 -7.81 0.62 20.13
C LEU A 288 -9.01 1.57 20.03
N CYS A 289 -10.23 1.09 20.28
CA CYS A 289 -11.46 1.87 20.07
C CYS A 289 -12.15 2.26 21.37
N LEU A 290 -12.17 1.35 22.34
CA LEU A 290 -12.70 1.65 23.67
C LEU A 290 -11.64 2.24 24.60
N GLU A 291 -10.36 2.19 24.18
CA GLU A 291 -9.21 2.66 24.97
C GLU A 291 -9.18 2.01 26.37
N ASP A 292 -9.63 0.76 26.48
CA ASP A 292 -9.66 -0.02 27.71
C ASP A 292 -8.69 -1.20 27.62
N PRO A 293 -7.38 -0.97 27.86
CA PRO A 293 -6.37 -2.02 27.82
C PRO A 293 -6.65 -3.10 28.87
N GLY A 294 -7.26 -2.75 30.02
CA GLY A 294 -7.59 -3.70 31.07
C GLY A 294 -8.67 -4.70 30.65
N LEU A 295 -9.71 -4.24 29.95
CA LEU A 295 -10.74 -5.10 29.36
C LEU A 295 -10.18 -5.96 28.24
N ALA A 296 -9.39 -5.36 27.34
CA ALA A 296 -8.73 -6.08 26.27
C ALA A 296 -7.83 -7.20 26.81
N TRP A 297 -7.05 -6.93 27.85
CA TRP A 297 -6.19 -7.94 28.49
C TRP A 297 -7.00 -9.08 29.13
N ARG A 298 -8.16 -8.80 29.74
CA ARG A 298 -9.06 -9.86 30.23
C ARG A 298 -9.54 -10.76 29.10
N THR A 299 -9.85 -10.20 27.93
CA THR A 299 -10.21 -10.96 26.73
C THR A 299 -9.04 -11.82 26.24
N VAL A 300 -7.82 -11.25 26.18
CA VAL A 300 -6.58 -11.96 25.83
C VAL A 300 -6.34 -13.16 26.76
N ALA A 301 -6.41 -12.93 28.07
CA ALA A 301 -6.17 -13.97 29.08
C ALA A 301 -7.24 -15.08 29.03
N LYS A 302 -8.52 -14.71 28.86
CA LYS A 302 -9.60 -15.70 28.71
C LYS A 302 -9.40 -16.60 27.48
N ALA A 303 -8.78 -16.09 26.43
CA ALA A 303 -8.53 -16.81 25.19
C ALA A 303 -7.17 -17.53 25.14
N GLY A 304 -6.31 -17.39 26.16
CA GLY A 304 -4.98 -18.01 26.18
C GLY A 304 -4.00 -17.39 25.17
N MET A 305 -4.17 -16.11 24.84
CA MET A 305 -3.38 -15.40 23.82
C MET A 305 -2.32 -14.47 24.44
N GLU A 306 -2.04 -14.58 25.74
CA GLU A 306 -1.14 -13.66 26.45
C GLU A 306 0.23 -13.60 25.78
N GLN A 307 0.78 -14.76 25.40
CA GLN A 307 2.09 -14.83 24.73
C GLN A 307 2.12 -14.08 23.40
N SER A 308 1.12 -14.28 22.53
CA SER A 308 1.12 -13.68 21.19
C SER A 308 0.77 -12.18 21.18
N MET A 309 0.19 -11.66 22.28
CA MET A 309 -0.26 -10.27 22.37
C MET A 309 0.51 -9.43 23.39
N ALA A 310 1.33 -10.03 24.26
CA ALA A 310 2.00 -9.31 25.34
C ALA A 310 2.80 -8.10 24.88
N GLN A 311 3.55 -8.20 23.77
CA GLN A 311 4.30 -7.07 23.24
C GLN A 311 3.42 -5.84 22.99
N ARG A 312 2.17 -6.03 22.53
CA ARG A 312 1.22 -4.94 22.23
C ARG A 312 0.69 -4.23 23.48
N PHE A 313 0.75 -4.88 24.64
CA PHE A 313 0.23 -4.36 25.91
C PHE A 313 1.34 -3.92 26.87
N LEU A 314 2.61 -3.94 26.44
CA LEU A 314 3.75 -3.61 27.31
C LEU A 314 3.69 -2.16 27.83
N ASP A 315 3.22 -1.23 27.01
CA ASP A 315 3.18 0.18 27.42
C ASP A 315 2.03 0.48 28.37
N ASP A 316 0.86 -0.12 28.15
CA ASP A 316 -0.33 0.14 28.96
C ASP A 316 -0.44 -0.74 30.21
N LEU A 317 0.02 -2.00 30.13
CA LEU A 317 -0.12 -3.02 31.17
C LEU A 317 1.20 -3.80 31.37
N PRO A 318 2.30 -3.12 31.72
CA PRO A 318 3.62 -3.75 31.80
C PRO A 318 3.65 -4.91 32.80
N ALA A 319 3.03 -4.76 33.98
CA ALA A 319 3.02 -5.81 35.00
C ALA A 319 2.32 -7.09 34.52
N GLN A 320 1.32 -6.98 33.66
CA GLN A 320 0.58 -8.12 33.13
C GLN A 320 1.29 -8.74 31.91
N ALA A 321 1.87 -7.91 31.05
CA ALA A 321 2.50 -8.32 29.80
C ALA A 321 3.93 -8.89 29.98
N LEU A 322 4.74 -8.29 30.85
CA LEU A 322 6.16 -8.64 31.03
C LEU A 322 6.47 -10.14 31.23
N PRO A 323 5.65 -10.94 31.94
CA PRO A 323 5.87 -12.39 32.06
C PRO A 323 5.92 -13.15 30.74
N PHE A 324 5.26 -12.64 29.69
CA PHE A 324 4.97 -13.35 28.45
C PHE A 324 5.90 -12.97 27.27
N VAL A 325 6.61 -11.84 27.37
CA VAL A 325 7.45 -11.29 26.27
C VAL A 325 8.80 -12.00 26.10
N ARG A 326 9.18 -12.86 27.05
CA ARG A 326 10.51 -13.51 27.09
C ARG A 326 10.81 -14.34 25.85
N ASP A 327 9.84 -15.09 25.38
CA ASP A 327 10.02 -16.04 24.28
C ASP A 327 10.14 -15.31 22.93
N ASP A 328 9.48 -14.16 22.78
CA ASP A 328 9.56 -13.32 21.58
C ASP A 328 10.97 -12.75 21.41
N VAL A 329 11.58 -12.26 22.50
CA VAL A 329 12.96 -11.75 22.48
C VAL A 329 13.92 -12.83 21.98
N ALA A 330 13.85 -14.05 22.54
CA ALA A 330 14.73 -15.15 22.11
C ALA A 330 14.48 -15.55 20.64
N THR A 331 13.21 -15.59 20.21
CA THR A 331 12.81 -15.90 18.84
C THR A 331 13.38 -14.89 17.85
N TYR A 332 13.25 -13.59 18.17
CA TYR A 332 13.79 -12.51 17.37
C TYR A 332 15.33 -12.54 17.30
N LEU A 333 16.00 -12.77 18.43
CA LEU A 333 17.47 -12.86 18.48
C LEU A 333 18.04 -14.05 17.69
N ASP A 334 17.26 -15.11 17.48
CA ASP A 334 17.64 -16.26 16.66
C ASP A 334 17.36 -16.10 15.15
N SER A 335 16.71 -15.00 14.74
CA SER A 335 16.23 -14.78 13.37
C SER A 335 17.21 -13.98 12.48
N THR A 336 16.68 -13.27 11.47
CA THR A 336 17.42 -12.43 10.51
C THR A 336 18.09 -11.23 11.21
N ARG A 337 18.88 -10.44 10.48
CA ARG A 337 19.47 -9.20 11.03
C ARG A 337 18.39 -8.26 11.56
N VAL A 338 17.34 -8.02 10.78
CA VAL A 338 16.22 -7.15 11.16
C VAL A 338 15.51 -7.70 12.40
N GLY A 339 15.24 -8.99 12.44
CA GLY A 339 14.62 -9.58 13.62
C GLY A 339 15.52 -9.51 14.87
N ARG A 340 16.85 -9.62 14.74
CA ARG A 340 17.76 -9.36 15.87
C ARG A 340 17.67 -7.91 16.37
N ASP A 341 17.55 -6.94 15.48
CA ASP A 341 17.35 -5.53 15.86
C ASP A 341 16.04 -5.37 16.64
N MET A 342 14.95 -5.98 16.18
CA MET A 342 13.67 -6.00 16.90
C MET A 342 13.79 -6.67 18.27
N GLY A 343 14.53 -7.78 18.38
CA GLY A 343 14.75 -8.48 19.65
C GLY A 343 15.51 -7.64 20.68
N ILE A 344 16.50 -6.85 20.24
CA ILE A 344 17.22 -5.92 21.11
C ILE A 344 16.33 -4.75 21.54
N GLN A 345 15.55 -4.17 20.61
CA GLN A 345 14.59 -3.11 20.95
C GLN A 345 13.56 -3.60 21.98
N LEU A 346 12.99 -4.79 21.77
CA LEU A 346 12.03 -5.38 22.71
C LEU A 346 12.66 -5.63 24.09
N LEU A 347 13.94 -6.04 24.13
CA LEU A 347 14.67 -6.20 25.38
C LEU A 347 14.94 -4.87 26.10
N GLN A 348 15.20 -3.79 25.36
CA GLN A 348 15.32 -2.43 25.92
C GLN A 348 14.00 -1.96 26.52
N THR A 349 12.89 -2.09 25.79
CA THR A 349 11.56 -1.79 26.32
C THR A 349 11.26 -2.62 27.57
N LYS A 350 11.62 -3.92 27.57
CA LYS A 350 11.48 -4.77 28.76
C LYS A 350 12.29 -4.25 29.95
N ARG A 351 13.52 -3.79 29.74
CA ARG A 351 14.38 -3.20 30.80
C ARG A 351 13.72 -1.96 31.39
N GLU A 352 13.30 -1.04 30.55
CA GLU A 352 12.65 0.21 30.95
C GLU A 352 11.41 -0.07 31.80
N LYS A 353 10.49 -0.90 31.29
CA LYS A 353 9.26 -1.27 32.02
C LYS A 353 9.52 -2.04 33.31
N SER A 354 10.53 -2.92 33.34
CA SER A 354 10.93 -3.61 34.57
C SER A 354 11.47 -2.64 35.62
N ALA A 355 12.23 -1.63 35.22
CA ALA A 355 12.77 -0.61 36.12
C ALA A 355 11.66 0.32 36.65
N GLU A 356 10.72 0.75 35.79
CA GLU A 356 9.55 1.53 36.19
C GLU A 356 8.71 0.83 37.28
N LEU A 357 8.59 -0.50 37.22
CA LEU A 357 7.85 -1.30 38.19
C LEU A 357 8.64 -1.69 39.44
N GLY A 358 9.98 -1.61 39.41
CA GLY A 358 10.86 -2.01 40.50
C GLY A 358 10.80 -3.52 40.81
N GLU A 359 11.08 -3.88 42.06
CA GLU A 359 11.03 -5.28 42.52
C GLU A 359 9.60 -5.86 42.47
N PRO A 360 9.39 -7.12 42.01
CA PRO A 360 10.40 -8.13 41.64
C PRO A 360 10.82 -8.11 40.17
N TRP A 361 10.36 -7.15 39.37
CA TRP A 361 10.49 -7.14 37.92
C TRP A 361 11.92 -6.85 37.44
N GLU A 362 12.67 -6.05 38.20
CA GLU A 362 14.08 -5.82 37.95
C GLU A 362 14.92 -7.08 38.16
N ALA A 363 14.71 -7.80 39.27
CA ALA A 363 15.38 -9.07 39.53
C ALA A 363 15.05 -10.11 38.46
N ASP A 364 13.77 -10.19 38.05
CA ASP A 364 13.30 -11.06 36.98
C ASP A 364 13.97 -10.76 35.62
N PHE A 365 14.08 -9.47 35.26
CA PHE A 365 14.78 -9.04 34.06
C PHE A 365 16.27 -9.39 34.11
N ASN A 366 16.94 -9.10 35.23
CA ASN A 366 18.38 -9.37 35.39
C ASN A 366 18.70 -10.87 35.29
N ALA A 367 17.84 -11.72 35.85
CA ALA A 367 17.92 -13.16 35.70
C ALA A 367 17.75 -13.59 34.23
N PHE A 368 16.74 -13.03 33.54
CA PHE A 368 16.49 -13.30 32.13
C PHE A 368 17.67 -12.87 31.23
N LEU A 369 18.19 -11.66 31.41
CA LEU A 369 19.34 -11.14 30.66
C LEU A 369 20.59 -12.00 30.90
N THR A 370 20.83 -12.44 32.13
CA THR A 370 21.91 -13.38 32.47
C THR A 370 21.74 -14.70 31.71
N GLY A 371 20.50 -15.21 31.60
CA GLY A 371 20.16 -16.37 30.80
C GLY A 371 20.48 -16.19 29.31
N LEU A 372 20.11 -15.05 28.73
CA LEU A 372 20.41 -14.71 27.32
C LEU A 372 21.93 -14.65 27.08
N ARG A 373 22.69 -14.00 27.97
CA ARG A 373 24.16 -13.96 27.87
C ARG A 373 24.79 -15.34 27.88
N ARG A 374 24.28 -16.25 28.72
CA ARG A 374 24.74 -17.64 28.76
C ARG A 374 24.39 -18.38 27.46
N ARG A 375 23.16 -18.21 26.94
CA ARG A 375 22.71 -18.81 25.67
C ARG A 375 23.54 -18.34 24.48
N TYR A 376 23.91 -17.06 24.46
CA TYR A 376 24.61 -16.42 23.35
C TYR A 376 26.10 -16.17 23.62
N ALA A 377 26.71 -16.90 24.57
CA ALA A 377 28.10 -16.69 24.99
C ALA A 377 29.10 -16.78 23.82
N GLU A 378 28.83 -17.63 22.83
CA GLU A 378 29.66 -17.83 21.64
C GLU A 378 29.27 -16.90 20.47
N ARG A 379 28.21 -16.10 20.61
CA ARG A 379 27.73 -15.15 19.58
C ARG A 379 28.12 -13.73 19.95
N HIS A 380 29.41 -13.40 19.80
CA HIS A 380 30.02 -12.13 20.25
C HIS A 380 29.28 -10.85 19.82
N VAL A 381 28.66 -10.82 18.63
CA VAL A 381 27.90 -9.66 18.15
C VAL A 381 26.60 -9.46 18.94
N ILE A 382 25.89 -10.54 19.25
CA ILE A 382 24.68 -10.47 20.08
C ILE A 382 25.07 -10.12 21.51
N LEU A 383 26.13 -10.75 22.04
CA LEU A 383 26.61 -10.50 23.39
C LEU A 383 26.94 -9.02 23.64
N ARG A 384 27.63 -8.35 22.70
CA ARG A 384 27.92 -6.91 22.78
C ARG A 384 26.65 -6.07 22.86
N ARG A 385 25.62 -6.40 22.09
CA ARG A 385 24.35 -5.66 22.11
C ARG A 385 23.55 -5.92 23.39
N LEU A 386 23.66 -7.11 23.97
CA LEU A 386 23.10 -7.40 25.29
C LEU A 386 23.82 -6.60 26.40
N ASP A 387 25.13 -6.36 26.26
CA ASP A 387 25.89 -5.50 27.18
C ASP A 387 25.40 -4.04 27.13
N GLU A 388 25.02 -3.54 25.96
CA GLU A 388 24.47 -2.18 25.80
C GLU A 388 23.15 -1.98 26.55
N VAL A 389 22.28 -3.00 26.58
CA VAL A 389 21.02 -2.95 27.35
C VAL A 389 21.26 -2.97 28.87
N PHE A 390 22.38 -3.56 29.32
CA PHE A 390 22.75 -3.62 30.74
C PHE A 390 23.16 -2.25 31.32
N LEU A 391 23.60 -1.32 30.48
CA LEU A 391 24.13 0.00 30.88
C LEU A 391 23.07 1.10 30.95
N ILE A 392 21.82 0.81 30.56
CA ILE A 392 20.69 1.74 30.71
C ILE A 392 20.20 1.63 32.17
N SER A 393 20.67 2.59 32.98
CA SER A 393 20.34 2.79 34.40
C SER A 393 19.60 4.08 34.61
#